data_AF-A0A0K0F1G5-F1
#
_entry.id   AF-A0A0K0F1G5-F1
#
_cell.length_a   1.000
_cell.length_b   1.000
_cell.length_c   1.000
_cell.angle_alpha   90.00
_cell.angle_beta   90.00
_cell.angle_gamma   90.00
#
_symmetry.space_group_name_H-M   'P 1'
#
loop_
_entity.id
_entity.type
_entity.pdbx_description
1 polymer ?
#
loop_
_entity_poly.entity_id
_entity_poly.type
_entity_poly.pdbx_seq_one_letter_code
_entity_poly.pdbx_strand_id
1 'polypeptide(L)'
;MYNGRQTMLVFVDSFSNFVSIYPLSSLHKTKVVELFRKFMLTYGQVKHFVCDSGTQFQNLPEEFNCIVCPPEDHQGNGKVERVIQDFRRHMEKNSKDKSISVIIDSFLFKARYCPASEGQTTAAAKFFMIPEESSLISFSNGKPLADSTNRVLKVNQRVLAFFKTGIRWRPGTVIEKLGNVIYKVKLDSEKLISRHINELLLL
;
A
#
# COMPACT_ATOMS: atom_id res chain seq x y z
N MET A 1 -19.14 19.92 0.83
CA MET A 1 -18.18 20.69 0.01
C MET A 1 -17.02 21.13 0.88
N TYR A 2 -15.78 20.80 0.52
CA TYR A 2 -14.60 21.23 1.27
C TYR A 2 -14.29 22.70 0.92
N ASN A 3 -14.77 23.65 1.73
CA ASN A 3 -14.65 25.10 1.51
C ASN A 3 -13.69 25.80 2.51
N GLY A 4 -12.80 25.05 3.17
CA GLY A 4 -11.87 25.58 4.17
C GLY A 4 -10.40 25.55 3.74
N ARG A 5 -9.57 26.41 4.32
CA ARG A 5 -8.10 26.32 4.18
C ARG A 5 -7.60 25.07 4.91
N GLN A 6 -7.26 24.00 4.18
CA GLN A 6 -6.60 22.84 4.78
C GLN A 6 -5.10 23.11 4.87
N THR A 7 -4.53 22.87 6.04
CA THR A 7 -3.08 22.75 6.16
C THR A 7 -2.70 21.28 6.25
N MET A 8 -1.61 20.90 5.61
CA MET A 8 -1.10 19.54 5.61
C MET A 8 0.42 19.55 5.71
N LEU A 9 0.98 18.54 6.34
CA LEU A 9 2.41 18.26 6.33
C LEU A 9 2.68 17.16 5.31
N VAL A 10 3.65 17.38 4.42
CA VAL A 10 3.99 16.44 3.35
C VAL A 10 5.45 16.03 3.50
N PHE A 11 5.69 14.73 3.52
CA PHE A 11 7.03 14.14 3.44
C PHE A 11 7.18 13.43 2.11
N VAL A 12 8.36 13.54 1.50
CA VAL A 12 8.72 12.78 0.30
C VAL A 12 10.10 12.18 0.52
N ASP A 13 10.20 10.86 0.45
CA ASP A 13 11.49 10.20 0.52
C ASP A 13 12.33 10.50 -0.74
N SER A 14 13.57 10.92 -0.52
CA SER A 14 14.45 11.36 -1.61
C SER A 14 14.90 10.22 -2.52
N PHE A 15 14.95 8.98 -2.04
CA PHE A 15 15.40 7.82 -2.81
C PHE A 15 14.26 7.19 -3.63
N SER A 16 13.17 6.85 -2.96
CA SER A 16 12.04 6.10 -3.53
C SER A 16 10.93 6.98 -4.12
N ASN A 17 10.91 8.27 -3.79
CA ASN A 17 9.78 9.18 -3.99
C ASN A 17 8.50 8.77 -3.22
N PHE A 18 8.63 7.99 -2.16
CA PHE A 18 7.49 7.62 -1.31
C PHE A 18 6.91 8.85 -0.61
N VAL A 19 5.62 9.10 -0.85
CA VAL A 19 4.91 10.28 -0.37
C VAL A 19 4.14 9.97 0.91
N SER A 20 4.17 10.85 1.91
CA SER A 20 3.29 10.80 3.08
C SER A 20 2.64 12.16 3.31
N ILE A 21 1.32 12.17 3.48
CA ILE A 21 0.53 13.40 3.67
C ILE A 21 -0.26 13.28 4.98
N TYR A 22 -0.15 14.30 5.83
CA TYR A 22 -0.82 14.36 7.11
C TYR A 22 -1.64 15.66 7.22
N PRO A 23 -2.98 15.58 7.29
CA PRO A 23 -3.81 16.74 7.58
C PRO A 23 -3.49 17.32 8.96
N LEU A 24 -3.36 18.64 9.02
CA LEU A 24 -3.15 19.40 10.25
C LEU A 24 -4.41 20.18 10.61
N SER A 25 -4.82 20.09 11.88
CA SER A 25 -5.87 20.93 12.44
C SER A 25 -5.36 22.32 12.84
N SER A 26 -4.04 22.46 13.09
CA SER A 26 -3.38 23.73 13.39
C SER A 26 -1.91 23.70 12.96
N LEU A 27 -1.34 24.88 12.70
CA LEU A 27 0.06 25.12 12.33
C LEU A 27 1.00 25.25 13.54
N HIS A 28 0.56 24.90 14.75
CA HIS A 28 1.43 24.93 15.92
C HIS A 28 2.59 23.93 15.76
N LYS A 29 3.78 24.39 16.16
CA LYS A 29 5.02 23.59 16.13
C LYS A 29 4.90 22.27 16.90
N THR A 30 4.12 22.23 17.97
CA THR A 30 3.84 21.00 18.73
C THR A 30 3.23 19.90 17.86
N LYS A 31 2.30 20.25 16.96
CA LYS A 31 1.68 19.31 16.03
C LYS A 31 2.64 18.83 14.94
N VAL A 32 3.53 19.70 14.48
CA VAL A 32 4.60 19.32 13.54
C VAL A 32 5.53 18.30 14.20
N VAL A 33 5.98 18.56 15.44
CA VAL A 33 6.84 17.64 16.21
C VAL A 33 6.17 16.29 16.43
N GLU A 34 4.88 16.26 16.79
CA GLU A 34 4.11 15.02 16.92
C GLU A 34 4.11 14.21 15.60
N LEU A 35 3.95 14.87 14.45
CA LEU A 35 3.93 14.20 13.15
C LEU A 35 5.32 13.71 12.70
N PHE A 36 6.39 14.45 12.99
CA PHE A 36 7.76 13.99 12.73
C PHE A 36 8.06 12.70 13.50
N ARG A 37 7.73 12.67 14.80
CA ARG A 37 7.87 11.45 15.62
C ARG A 37 7.00 10.32 15.09
N LYS A 38 5.74 10.61 14.75
CA LYS A 38 4.84 9.61 14.18
C LYS A 38 5.42 9.02 12.89
N PHE A 39 5.96 9.85 12.00
CA PHE A 39 6.61 9.41 10.77
C PHE A 39 7.79 8.48 11.08
N MET A 40 8.71 8.89 11.96
CA MET A 40 9.89 8.08 12.33
C MET A 40 9.51 6.78 13.03
N LEU A 41 8.49 6.77 13.90
CA LEU A 41 8.00 5.54 14.54
C LEU A 41 7.29 4.59 13.56
N THR A 42 6.71 5.14 12.49
CA THR A 42 6.02 4.34 11.48
C THR A 42 6.98 3.73 10.47
N TYR A 43 8.01 4.48 10.06
CA TYR A 43 8.86 4.12 8.92
C TYR A 43 10.33 3.90 9.28
N GLY A 44 10.75 4.25 10.50
CA GLY A 44 12.13 4.14 10.96
C GLY A 44 12.85 5.48 11.05
N GLN A 45 14.09 5.44 11.53
CA GLN A 45 14.92 6.62 11.71
C GLN A 45 15.29 7.26 10.35
N VAL A 46 15.18 8.58 10.28
CA VAL A 46 15.57 9.37 9.10
C VAL A 46 16.95 9.93 9.31
N LYS A 47 17.81 9.84 8.29
CA LYS A 47 19.18 10.36 8.36
C LYS A 47 19.19 11.88 8.54
N HIS A 48 18.48 12.61 7.68
CA HIS A 48 18.24 14.05 7.77
C HIS A 48 16.87 14.38 7.17
N PHE A 49 16.12 15.26 7.79
CA PHE A 49 14.99 15.91 7.12
C PHE A 49 15.48 17.19 6.44
N VAL A 50 15.08 17.41 5.20
CA VAL A 50 15.32 18.68 4.51
C VAL A 50 14.02 19.48 4.58
N CYS A 51 14.09 20.69 5.12
CA CYS A 51 12.92 21.56 5.35
C CYS A 51 13.15 22.95 4.77
N ASP A 52 12.08 23.67 4.47
CA ASP A 52 12.16 25.10 4.15
C ASP A 52 12.44 25.96 5.39
N SER A 53 12.72 27.24 5.16
CA SER A 53 13.00 28.24 6.21
C SER A 53 11.79 28.67 7.02
N GLY A 54 10.65 27.99 6.88
CA GLY A 54 9.42 28.26 7.60
C GLY A 54 9.62 28.19 9.11
N THR A 55 8.95 29.10 9.84
CA THR A 55 9.09 29.23 11.30
C THR A 55 8.69 27.96 12.06
N GLN A 56 7.88 27.09 11.45
CA GLN A 56 7.47 25.82 12.05
C GLN A 56 8.59 24.76 12.05
N PHE A 57 9.57 24.89 11.14
CA PHE A 57 10.71 23.98 11.01
C PHE A 57 11.97 24.49 11.71
N GLN A 58 11.95 25.73 12.20
CA GLN A 58 13.05 26.30 13.00
C GLN A 58 13.06 25.73 14.43
N ASN A 59 14.25 25.46 14.97
CA ASN A 59 14.47 24.96 16.33
C ASN A 59 13.71 23.66 16.65
N LEU A 60 13.54 22.77 15.66
CA LEU A 60 12.99 21.45 15.90
C LEU A 60 13.92 20.61 16.81
N PRO A 61 13.39 19.60 17.52
CA PRO A 61 14.20 18.67 18.30
C PRO A 61 15.40 18.11 17.51
N GLU A 62 16.56 18.06 18.15
CA GLU A 62 17.83 17.61 17.53
C GLU A 62 17.74 16.17 17.00
N GLU A 63 16.92 15.33 17.63
CA GLU A 63 16.64 13.95 17.22
C GLU A 63 16.10 13.82 15.78
N PHE A 64 15.56 14.91 15.20
CA PHE A 64 15.10 14.92 13.81
C PHE A 64 16.21 15.24 12.81
N ASN A 65 17.35 15.80 13.24
CA ASN A 65 18.47 16.13 12.35
C ASN A 65 18.03 16.94 11.11
N CYS A 66 17.26 18.01 11.34
CA CYS A 66 16.69 18.84 10.28
C CYS A 66 17.74 19.78 9.68
N ILE A 67 17.87 19.74 8.36
CA ILE A 67 18.65 20.68 7.55
C ILE A 67 17.66 21.67 6.93
N VAL A 68 17.78 22.94 7.28
CA VAL A 68 16.99 24.01 6.68
C VAL A 68 17.66 24.44 5.38
N CYS A 69 16.95 24.31 4.26
CA CYS A 69 17.43 24.75 2.96
C CYS A 69 17.68 26.26 2.96
N PRO A 70 18.82 26.73 2.43
CA PRO A 70 19.03 28.14 2.18
C PRO A 70 17.94 28.70 1.25
N PRO A 71 17.55 29.98 1.38
CA PRO A 71 16.48 30.59 0.58
C PRO A 71 16.67 30.51 -0.94
N GLU A 72 17.90 30.36 -1.42
CA GLU A 72 18.26 30.35 -2.84
C GLU A 72 18.49 28.94 -3.43
N ASP A 73 18.42 27.89 -2.60
CA ASP A 73 18.58 26.51 -3.07
C ASP A 73 17.25 25.90 -3.52
N HIS A 74 16.87 26.21 -4.76
CA HIS A 74 15.66 25.69 -5.39
C HIS A 74 15.65 24.16 -5.57
N GLN A 75 16.80 23.47 -5.45
CA GLN A 75 16.86 22.03 -5.73
C GLN A 75 16.45 21.17 -4.54
N GLY A 76 16.73 21.61 -3.30
CA GLY A 76 16.52 20.81 -2.09
C GLY A 76 15.06 20.40 -1.86
N ASN A 77 14.10 21.29 -2.13
CA ASN A 77 12.67 21.06 -1.90
C ASN A 77 11.87 20.73 -3.18
N GLY A 78 12.49 20.75 -4.36
CA GLY A 78 11.79 20.62 -5.63
C GLY A 78 10.98 19.31 -5.78
N LYS A 79 11.39 18.22 -5.11
CA LYS A 79 10.60 16.96 -5.10
C LYS A 79 9.27 17.12 -4.36
N VAL A 80 9.29 17.74 -3.17
CA VAL A 80 8.09 17.95 -2.36
C VAL A 80 7.15 18.93 -3.08
N GLU A 81 7.68 19.99 -3.68
CA GLU A 81 6.89 20.97 -4.43
C GLU A 81 6.14 20.35 -5.60
N ARG A 82 6.79 19.48 -6.38
CA ARG A 82 6.13 18.73 -7.47
C ARG A 82 4.98 17.88 -6.95
N VAL A 83 5.19 17.16 -5.85
CA VAL A 83 4.15 16.34 -5.22
C VAL A 83 2.99 17.20 -4.73
N ILE A 84 3.25 18.38 -4.15
CA ILE A 84 2.20 19.32 -3.75
C ILE A 84 1.39 19.81 -4.95
N GLN A 85 2.06 20.13 -6.07
CA GLN A 85 1.39 20.55 -7.30
C GLN A 85 0.49 19.46 -7.85
N ASP A 86 0.99 18.22 -7.92
CA ASP A 86 0.22 17.06 -8.38
C ASP A 86 -0.96 16.75 -7.46
N PHE A 87 -0.75 16.86 -6.14
CA PHE A 87 -1.81 16.66 -5.17
C PHE A 87 -2.93 17.71 -5.31
N ARG A 88 -2.58 18.99 -5.50
CA ARG A 88 -3.57 20.05 -5.74
C ARG A 88 -4.43 19.77 -6.97
N ARG A 89 -3.80 19.39 -8.09
CA ARG A 89 -4.51 18.99 -9.32
C ARG A 89 -5.41 17.76 -9.09
N HIS A 90 -4.95 16.80 -8.29
CA HIS A 90 -5.75 15.62 -7.93
C HIS A 90 -6.96 16.00 -7.07
N MET A 91 -6.79 16.92 -6.11
CA MET A 91 -7.89 17.44 -5.29
C MET A 91 -8.92 18.18 -6.14
N GLU A 92 -8.50 19.09 -7.02
CA GLU A 92 -9.40 19.84 -7.91
C GLU A 92 -10.31 18.91 -8.72
N LYS A 93 -9.74 17.82 -9.26
CA LYS A 93 -10.47 16.81 -10.04
C LYS A 93 -11.44 15.96 -9.20
N ASN A 94 -11.13 15.73 -7.91
CA ASN A 94 -11.86 14.79 -7.05
C ASN A 94 -12.68 15.47 -5.94
N SER A 95 -12.72 16.81 -5.90
CA SER A 95 -13.28 17.61 -4.81
C SER A 95 -14.81 17.58 -4.69
N LYS A 96 -15.53 17.11 -5.72
CA LYS A 96 -16.99 16.99 -5.70
C LYS A 96 -17.40 15.79 -4.83
N ASP A 97 -18.07 16.08 -3.72
CA ASP A 97 -18.74 15.14 -2.79
C ASP A 97 -17.90 14.06 -2.10
N LYS A 98 -16.57 14.22 -2.03
CA LYS A 98 -15.69 13.32 -1.27
C LYS A 98 -15.10 14.00 -0.03
N SER A 99 -14.91 13.23 1.04
CA SER A 99 -14.15 13.71 2.20
C SER A 99 -12.67 13.89 1.86
N ILE A 100 -11.99 14.78 2.58
CA ILE A 100 -10.56 15.02 2.37
C ILE A 100 -9.71 13.77 2.57
N SER A 101 -10.10 12.91 3.53
CA SER A 101 -9.43 11.62 3.78
C SER A 101 -9.47 10.72 2.55
N VAL A 102 -10.64 10.55 1.92
CA VAL A 102 -10.80 9.72 0.71
C VAL A 102 -9.96 10.27 -0.45
N ILE A 103 -9.88 11.60 -0.59
CA ILE A 103 -9.06 12.22 -1.63
C ILE A 103 -7.57 11.94 -1.38
N ILE A 104 -7.10 12.10 -0.13
CA ILE A 104 -5.72 11.79 0.25
C ILE A 104 -5.41 10.31 0.02
N ASP A 105 -6.27 9.40 0.47
CA ASP A 105 -6.06 7.95 0.33
C ASP A 105 -5.95 7.56 -1.15
N SER A 106 -6.84 8.09 -2.00
CA SER A 106 -6.79 7.83 -3.44
C SER A 106 -5.52 8.38 -4.10
N PHE A 107 -5.04 9.55 -3.65
CA PHE A 107 -3.80 10.14 -4.15
C PHE A 107 -2.58 9.33 -3.71
N LEU A 108 -2.50 9.01 -2.41
CA LEU A 108 -1.40 8.22 -1.84
C LEU A 108 -1.36 6.83 -2.47
N PHE A 109 -2.50 6.21 -2.74
CA PHE A 109 -2.55 4.93 -3.46
C PHE A 109 -1.86 5.03 -4.81
N LYS A 110 -2.25 6.03 -5.61
CA LYS A 110 -1.65 6.29 -6.92
C LYS A 110 -0.15 6.60 -6.81
N ALA A 111 0.23 7.51 -5.92
CA ALA A 111 1.61 7.96 -5.77
C ALA A 111 2.55 6.87 -5.24
N ARG A 112 2.05 5.93 -4.42
CA ARG A 112 2.85 4.89 -3.77
C ARG A 112 2.89 3.59 -4.56
N TYR A 113 1.77 3.17 -5.14
CA TYR A 113 1.59 1.82 -5.67
C TYR A 113 1.35 1.76 -7.18
N CYS A 114 1.21 2.88 -7.88
CA CYS A 114 1.20 2.88 -9.35
C CYS A 114 2.60 3.22 -9.88
N PRO A 115 3.17 2.39 -10.77
CA PRO A 115 4.44 2.71 -11.40
C PRO A 115 4.29 3.89 -12.36
N ALA A 116 5.35 4.69 -12.50
CA ALA A 116 5.33 5.87 -13.39
C ALA A 116 5.34 5.49 -14.88
N SER A 117 5.90 4.32 -15.20
CA SER A 117 5.90 3.71 -16.53
C SER A 117 5.95 2.19 -16.41
N GLU A 118 5.60 1.49 -17.49
CA GLU A 118 5.60 0.03 -17.54
C GLU A 118 7.00 -0.54 -17.24
N GLY A 119 7.07 -1.53 -16.35
CA GLY A 119 8.33 -2.16 -15.93
C GLY A 119 9.13 -1.41 -14.85
N GLN A 120 8.67 -0.24 -14.38
CA GLN A 120 9.31 0.45 -13.26
C GLN A 120 8.74 0.02 -11.91
N THR A 121 9.62 -0.12 -10.91
CA THR A 121 9.19 -0.39 -9.55
C THR A 121 8.47 0.79 -8.89
N THR A 122 7.39 0.46 -8.17
CA THR A 122 6.59 1.44 -7.42
C THR A 122 7.39 2.12 -6.31
N ALA A 123 6.96 3.32 -5.90
CA ALA A 123 7.62 4.05 -4.81
C ALA A 123 7.57 3.26 -3.49
N ALA A 124 6.46 2.57 -3.21
CA ALA A 124 6.31 1.72 -2.03
C ALA A 124 7.28 0.53 -2.03
N ALA A 125 7.38 -0.20 -3.15
CA ALA A 125 8.28 -1.34 -3.24
C ALA A 125 9.76 -0.91 -3.07
N LYS A 126 10.15 0.23 -3.65
CA LYS A 126 11.47 0.84 -3.43
C LYS A 126 11.70 1.26 -1.97
N PHE A 127 10.69 1.88 -1.35
CA PHE A 127 10.81 2.40 0.01
C PHE A 127 10.93 1.30 1.06
N PHE A 128 10.11 0.25 0.94
CA PHE A 128 10.12 -0.87 1.88
C PHE A 128 11.11 -1.97 1.51
N MET A 129 11.75 -1.88 0.35
CA MET A 129 12.64 -2.92 -0.18
C MET A 129 11.95 -4.29 -0.27
N ILE A 130 10.67 -4.30 -0.65
CA ILE A 130 9.83 -5.49 -0.79
C ILE A 130 9.42 -5.70 -2.26
N PRO A 131 9.09 -6.94 -2.67
CA PRO A 131 8.45 -7.19 -3.96
C PRO A 131 7.15 -6.38 -4.10
N GLU A 132 6.81 -5.95 -5.32
CA GLU A 132 5.62 -5.14 -5.60
C GLU A 132 4.32 -5.77 -5.09
N GLU A 133 4.27 -7.09 -5.06
CA GLU A 133 3.19 -7.86 -4.46
C GLU A 133 3.71 -8.60 -3.22
N SER A 134 3.52 -8.00 -2.05
CA SER A 134 3.71 -8.70 -0.78
C SER A 134 2.38 -9.32 -0.34
N SER A 135 2.29 -10.65 -0.33
CA SER A 135 1.15 -11.32 0.28
C SER A 135 1.29 -11.28 1.80
N LEU A 136 0.37 -10.60 2.50
CA LEU A 136 0.33 -10.53 3.99
C LEU A 136 0.34 -11.91 4.66
N ILE A 137 -0.14 -12.92 3.93
CA ILE A 137 0.05 -14.33 4.23
C ILE A 137 0.87 -14.87 3.09
N SER A 138 2.13 -15.23 3.32
CA SER A 138 2.83 -16.02 2.35
C SER A 138 2.08 -17.35 2.23
N PHE A 139 1.31 -17.55 1.15
CA PHE A 139 0.96 -18.89 0.67
C PHE A 139 2.22 -19.62 0.16
N SER A 140 3.41 -19.28 0.69
CA SER A 140 4.67 -19.96 0.45
C SER A 140 4.37 -21.44 0.32
N ASN A 141 4.54 -21.97 -0.89
CA ASN A 141 5.76 -22.60 -1.40
C ASN A 141 6.83 -22.92 -0.33
N GLY A 142 6.48 -23.11 0.94
CA GLY A 142 7.32 -23.76 1.91
C GLY A 142 7.74 -25.08 1.29
N LYS A 143 9.02 -25.43 1.49
CA LYS A 143 9.59 -26.72 1.06
C LYS A 143 8.50 -27.77 1.16
N PRO A 144 8.21 -28.54 0.09
CA PRO A 144 7.16 -29.55 0.15
C PRO A 144 7.38 -30.33 1.44
N LEU A 145 6.46 -30.19 2.40
CA LEU A 145 6.50 -31.06 3.57
C LEU A 145 6.44 -32.45 2.94
N ALA A 146 7.52 -33.21 3.08
CA ALA A 146 7.71 -34.49 2.44
C ALA A 146 6.72 -35.57 2.91
N ASP A 147 5.62 -35.18 3.59
CA ASP A 147 4.73 -36.09 4.30
C ASP A 147 3.24 -35.67 4.31
N SER A 148 2.77 -34.92 3.32
CA SER A 148 1.35 -35.03 2.96
C SER A 148 1.27 -35.30 1.49
N THR A 149 0.56 -36.37 1.14
CA THR A 149 0.42 -36.95 -0.21
C THR A 149 0.58 -35.89 -1.31
N ASN A 150 1.45 -36.16 -2.28
CA ASN A 150 1.84 -35.34 -3.45
C ASN A 150 0.69 -34.93 -4.40
N ARG A 151 -0.54 -34.85 -3.89
CA ARG A 151 -1.71 -34.50 -4.64
C ARG A 151 -1.58 -33.04 -5.08
N VAL A 152 -1.45 -32.85 -6.38
CA VAL A 152 -1.49 -31.53 -7.02
C VAL A 152 -2.63 -31.57 -8.03
N LEU A 153 -3.57 -30.65 -7.89
CA LEU A 153 -4.68 -30.51 -8.84
C LEU A 153 -4.27 -29.51 -9.93
N LYS A 154 -4.58 -29.84 -11.18
CA LYS A 154 -4.32 -28.96 -12.33
C LYS A 154 -5.51 -28.03 -12.58
N VAL A 155 -5.22 -26.85 -13.14
CA VAL A 155 -6.27 -25.98 -13.67
C VAL A 155 -7.01 -26.73 -14.79
N ASN A 156 -8.32 -26.52 -14.87
CA ASN A 156 -9.29 -27.24 -15.71
C ASN A 156 -9.56 -28.70 -15.33
N GLN A 157 -9.04 -29.18 -14.19
CA GLN A 157 -9.34 -30.52 -13.70
C GLN A 157 -10.72 -30.58 -13.03
N ARG A 158 -11.47 -31.65 -13.31
CA ARG A 158 -12.76 -31.93 -12.66
C ARG A 158 -12.54 -32.47 -11.25
N VAL A 159 -13.28 -31.92 -10.30
CA VAL A 159 -13.19 -32.24 -8.88
C VAL A 159 -14.55 -32.24 -8.21
N LEU A 160 -14.70 -32.98 -7.11
CA LEU A 160 -15.80 -32.85 -6.16
C LEU A 160 -15.35 -31.98 -5.00
N ALA A 161 -16.09 -30.93 -4.71
CA ALA A 161 -15.85 -30.05 -3.58
C ALA A 161 -16.74 -30.38 -2.38
N PHE A 162 -16.13 -30.40 -1.19
CA PHE A 162 -16.82 -30.69 0.06
C PHE A 162 -17.68 -29.52 0.56
N PHE A 163 -18.85 -29.85 1.09
CA PHE A 163 -19.79 -28.96 1.76
C PHE A 163 -20.30 -29.60 3.05
N LYS A 164 -20.31 -28.82 4.15
CA LYS A 164 -20.85 -29.26 5.44
C LYS A 164 -22.37 -29.45 5.43
N THR A 165 -23.07 -28.78 4.52
CA THR A 165 -24.54 -28.74 4.46
C THR A 165 -25.07 -29.19 3.10
N GLY A 166 -26.21 -29.88 3.13
CA GLY A 166 -26.83 -30.46 1.94
C GLY A 166 -25.99 -31.58 1.33
N ILE A 167 -25.95 -31.65 0.00
CA ILE A 167 -25.11 -32.62 -0.73
C ILE A 167 -23.63 -32.32 -0.44
N ARG A 168 -22.97 -33.29 0.19
CA ARG A 168 -21.60 -33.16 0.70
C ARG A 168 -20.55 -32.96 -0.38
N TRP A 169 -20.70 -33.62 -1.53
CA TRP A 169 -19.72 -33.56 -2.62
C TRP A 169 -20.39 -33.01 -3.86
N ARG A 170 -19.93 -31.84 -4.32
CA ARG A 170 -20.51 -31.17 -5.48
C ARG A 170 -19.49 -31.06 -6.59
N PRO A 171 -19.85 -31.44 -7.83
CA PRO A 171 -18.93 -31.39 -8.95
C PRO A 171 -18.61 -29.94 -9.33
N GLY A 172 -17.37 -29.75 -9.78
CA GLY A 172 -16.86 -28.48 -10.26
C GLY A 172 -15.53 -28.64 -10.98
N THR A 173 -15.01 -27.53 -11.48
CA THR A 173 -13.76 -27.47 -12.22
C THR A 173 -12.80 -26.52 -11.51
N VAL A 174 -11.55 -26.96 -11.32
CA VAL A 174 -10.49 -26.09 -10.79
C VAL A 174 -10.22 -24.99 -11.81
N ILE A 175 -10.34 -23.73 -11.41
CA ILE A 175 -10.07 -22.58 -12.29
C ILE A 175 -8.76 -21.88 -11.96
N GLU A 176 -8.29 -22.01 -10.71
CA GLU A 176 -7.09 -21.29 -10.25
C GLU A 176 -6.49 -21.99 -9.02
N LYS A 177 -5.15 -22.03 -8.93
CA LYS A 177 -4.44 -22.45 -7.72
C LYS A 177 -4.06 -21.19 -6.93
N LEU A 178 -4.69 -20.98 -5.77
CA LEU A 178 -4.53 -19.77 -4.95
C LEU A 178 -3.32 -19.85 -4.00
N GLY A 179 -2.82 -21.06 -3.74
CA GLY A 179 -1.66 -21.33 -2.90
C GLY A 179 -1.25 -22.80 -2.98
N ASN A 180 -0.35 -23.26 -2.12
CA ASN A 180 0.11 -24.66 -2.13
C ASN A 180 -1.01 -25.70 -2.07
N VAL A 181 -2.00 -25.43 -1.21
CA VAL A 181 -3.05 -26.38 -0.83
C VAL A 181 -4.46 -25.82 -1.04
N ILE A 182 -4.60 -24.59 -1.55
CA ILE A 182 -5.90 -23.95 -1.74
C ILE A 182 -6.15 -23.73 -3.23
N TYR A 183 -7.34 -24.13 -3.67
CA TYR A 183 -7.78 -24.04 -5.06
C TYR A 183 -9.10 -23.30 -5.14
N LYS A 184 -9.26 -22.53 -6.20
CA LYS A 184 -10.52 -21.91 -6.61
C LYS A 184 -11.22 -22.86 -7.57
N VAL A 185 -12.46 -23.21 -7.26
CA VAL A 185 -13.27 -24.15 -8.01
C VAL A 185 -14.55 -23.46 -8.45
N LYS A 186 -14.88 -23.61 -9.74
CA LYS A 186 -16.17 -23.24 -10.30
C LYS A 186 -17.07 -24.45 -10.25
N LEU A 187 -18.11 -24.42 -9.43
CA LEU A 187 -19.10 -25.49 -9.37
C LEU A 187 -19.94 -25.52 -10.65
N ASP A 188 -20.57 -26.65 -10.95
CA ASP A 188 -21.51 -26.77 -12.07
C ASP A 188 -22.72 -25.84 -11.92
N SER A 189 -23.01 -25.39 -10.70
CA SER A 189 -23.99 -24.35 -10.42
C SER A 189 -23.48 -22.92 -10.69
N GLU A 190 -22.37 -22.77 -11.42
CA GLU A 190 -21.67 -21.51 -11.73
C GLU A 190 -21.07 -20.75 -10.52
N LYS A 191 -21.26 -21.24 -9.30
CA LYS A 191 -20.75 -20.59 -8.09
C LYS A 191 -19.24 -20.82 -7.94
N LEU A 192 -18.51 -19.73 -7.66
CA LEU A 192 -17.09 -19.78 -7.33
C LEU A 192 -16.88 -20.00 -5.82
N ILE A 193 -16.02 -20.96 -5.48
CA ILE A 193 -15.63 -21.25 -4.10
C ILE A 193 -14.12 -21.45 -4.01
N SER A 194 -13.57 -21.25 -2.81
CA SER A 194 -12.20 -21.64 -2.47
C SER A 194 -12.22 -22.80 -1.49
N ARG A 195 -11.38 -23.82 -1.72
CA ARG A 195 -11.31 -25.03 -0.89
C ARG A 195 -9.88 -25.48 -0.68
N HIS A 196 -9.63 -26.07 0.49
CA HIS A 196 -8.38 -26.78 0.75
C HIS A 196 -8.35 -28.09 -0.06
N ILE A 197 -7.17 -28.59 -0.43
CA ILE A 197 -7.03 -29.79 -1.26
C ILE A 197 -7.64 -31.05 -0.63
N ASN A 198 -7.61 -31.13 0.71
CA ASN A 198 -8.26 -32.20 1.48
C ASN A 198 -9.80 -32.16 1.41
N GLU A 199 -10.37 -31.04 0.98
CA GLU A 199 -11.80 -30.85 0.74
C GLU A 199 -12.16 -31.04 -0.74
N LEU A 200 -11.22 -31.53 -1.55
CA LEU A 200 -11.40 -31.78 -2.98
C LEU A 200 -11.11 -33.25 -3.28
N LEU A 201 -12.00 -33.89 -4.04
CA LEU A 201 -11.77 -35.21 -4.61
C LEU A 201 -11.65 -35.13 -6.13
N LEU A 202 -10.89 -36.03 -6.74
CA LEU A 202 -10.80 -36.12 -8.20
C LEU A 202 -12.04 -36.86 -8.70
N LEU A 203 -12.59 -36.37 -9.80
CA LEU A 203 -13.62 -37.07 -10.58
C LEU A 203 -12.97 -37.95 -11.64
#